data_AF-A0A2A5GHE9-F1
#
_entry.id   AF-A0A2A5GHE9-F1
#
_cell.length_a   1.000
_cell.length_b   1.000
_cell.length_c   1.000
_cell.angle_alpha   90.00
_cell.angle_beta   90.00
_cell.angle_gamma   90.00
#
_symmetry.space_group_name_H-M   'P 1'
#
loop_
_entity.id
_entity.type
_entity.pdbx_description
1 polymer ?
#
loop_
_entity_poly.entity_id
_entity_poly.type
_entity_poly.pdbx_seq_one_letter_code
_entity_poly.pdbx_strand_id
1 'polypeptide(L)'
;MRILAVIIFISLRCYKSATRLSHKIKWNRKAKTLIKLNGAKKLTRHQKKTIATHFRLLGIKNVSYRWYRYFAANNGMFSVEYVPEDIFYIKMQTKLNRSIFVDALWG
;
A
#
# COMPACT_ATOMS: atom_id res chain seq x y z
N MET A 1 -33.89 1.34 17.38
CA MET A 1 -32.43 1.45 17.65
C MET A 1 -31.55 0.51 16.80
N ARG A 2 -31.94 -0.73 16.50
CA ARG A 2 -31.11 -1.67 15.71
C ARG A 2 -30.89 -1.27 14.24
N ILE A 3 -31.91 -0.70 13.58
CA ILE A 3 -31.83 -0.28 12.16
C ILE A 3 -30.80 0.84 11.96
N LEU A 4 -30.79 1.85 12.84
CA LEU A 4 -29.79 2.93 12.81
C LEU A 4 -28.36 2.40 12.96
N ALA A 5 -28.14 1.44 13.86
CA ALA A 5 -26.83 0.81 14.03
C ALA A 5 -26.35 0.08 12.77
N VAL A 6 -27.26 -0.60 12.06
CA VAL A 6 -26.96 -1.25 10.77
C VAL A 6 -26.61 -0.23 9.69
N ILE A 7 -27.36 0.87 9.59
CA ILE A 7 -27.09 1.95 8.63
C ILE A 7 -25.71 2.57 8.90
N ILE A 8 -25.41 2.90 10.16
CA ILE A 8 -24.10 3.44 10.56
C ILE A 8 -22.98 2.46 10.21
N PHE A 9 -23.15 1.17 10.50
CA PHE A 9 -22.15 0.14 10.19
C PHE A 9 -21.87 0.03 8.69
N ILE A 10 -22.92 0.02 7.85
CA ILE A 10 -22.79 -0.05 6.39
C ILE A 10 -22.09 1.22 5.88
N SER A 11 -22.53 2.41 6.32
CA SER A 11 -21.92 3.68 5.96
C SER A 11 -20.43 3.73 6.28
N LEU A 12 -20.03 3.28 7.47
CA LEU A 12 -18.63 3.19 7.87
C LEU A 12 -17.83 2.21 7.00
N ARG A 13 -18.43 1.08 6.61
CA ARG A 13 -17.79 0.09 5.73
C ARG A 13 -17.58 0.64 4.32
N CYS A 14 -18.58 1.35 3.79
CA CYS A 14 -18.50 2.03 2.50
C CYS A 14 -17.43 3.13 2.54
N TYR A 15 -17.44 3.98 3.56
CA TYR A 15 -16.45 5.03 3.75
C TYR A 15 -15.02 4.49 3.82
N LYS A 16 -14.77 3.45 4.64
CA LYS A 16 -13.46 2.78 4.73
C LYS A 16 -13.00 2.18 3.41
N SER A 17 -13.94 1.68 2.59
CA SER A 17 -13.62 1.11 1.29
C SER A 17 -13.29 2.19 0.26
N ALA A 18 -14.08 3.27 0.24
CA ALA A 18 -13.87 4.42 -0.65
C ALA A 18 -12.55 5.14 -0.37
N THR A 19 -12.24 5.40 0.91
CA THR A 19 -10.96 6.01 1.32
C THR A 19 -9.76 5.16 0.90
N ARG A 20 -9.79 3.84 1.12
CA ARG A 20 -8.74 2.92 0.64
C ARG A 20 -8.55 2.97 -0.87
N LEU A 21 -9.65 2.99 -1.62
CA LEU A 21 -9.59 3.09 -3.07
C LEU A 21 -8.99 4.42 -3.52
N SER A 22 -9.44 5.53 -2.93
CA SER A 22 -8.92 6.87 -3.19
C SER A 22 -7.41 6.96 -2.94
N HIS A 23 -6.93 6.47 -1.79
CA HIS A 23 -5.50 6.39 -1.48
C HIS A 23 -4.74 5.55 -2.49
N LYS A 24 -5.25 4.37 -2.84
CA LYS A 24 -4.63 3.49 -3.84
C LYS A 24 -4.50 4.18 -5.19
N ILE A 25 -5.52 4.94 -5.62
CA ILE A 25 -5.50 5.71 -6.87
C ILE A 25 -4.45 6.83 -6.78
N LYS A 26 -4.45 7.62 -5.70
CA LYS A 26 -3.50 8.72 -5.47
C LYS A 26 -2.06 8.23 -5.57
N TRP A 27 -1.71 7.17 -4.84
CA TRP A 27 -0.35 6.64 -4.83
C TRP A 27 0.06 5.99 -6.16
N ASN A 28 -0.87 5.30 -6.84
CA ASN A 28 -0.58 4.75 -8.16
C ASN A 28 -0.38 5.84 -9.24
N ARG A 29 -1.04 6.98 -9.10
CA ARG A 29 -0.79 8.17 -9.94
C ARG A 29 0.60 8.73 -9.65
N LYS A 30 0.98 8.90 -8.38
CA LYS A 30 2.33 9.34 -7.98
C LYS A 30 3.41 8.44 -8.60
N ALA A 31 3.32 7.13 -8.39
CA ALA A 31 4.28 6.18 -8.95
C ALA A 31 4.37 6.25 -10.49
N LYS A 32 3.24 6.43 -11.18
CA LYS A 32 3.22 6.58 -12.65
C LYS A 32 3.97 7.84 -13.08
N THR A 33 3.74 8.98 -12.42
CA THR A 33 4.44 10.23 -12.70
C THR A 33 5.95 10.08 -12.49
N LEU A 34 6.36 9.50 -11.36
CA LEU A 34 7.76 9.28 -11.03
C LEU A 34 8.48 8.36 -12.04
N ILE A 35 7.82 7.29 -12.48
CA ILE A 35 8.35 6.41 -13.54
C ILE A 35 8.55 7.17 -14.85
N LYS A 36 7.62 8.06 -15.21
CA LYS A 36 7.70 8.84 -16.44
C LYS A 36 8.87 9.81 -16.40
N LEU A 37 9.12 10.44 -15.25
CA LEU A 37 10.21 11.39 -15.06
C LEU A 37 11.59 10.72 -15.09
N ASN A 38 11.74 9.56 -14.42
CA ASN A 38 13.06 8.93 -14.23
C ASN A 38 13.42 7.88 -15.30
N GLY A 39 12.52 7.56 -16.24
CA GLY A 39 12.81 6.58 -17.30
C GLY A 39 12.98 5.14 -16.78
N ALA A 40 12.01 4.63 -16.01
CA ALA A 40 12.16 3.30 -15.39
C ALA A 40 11.96 2.12 -16.37
N LYS A 41 12.93 1.20 -16.41
CA LYS A 41 12.83 -0.08 -17.14
C LYS A 41 11.65 -0.93 -16.64
N LYS A 42 11.18 -1.85 -17.48
CA LYS A 42 10.14 -2.82 -17.08
C LYS A 42 10.77 -3.89 -16.20
N LEU A 43 10.03 -4.33 -15.16
CA LEU A 43 10.44 -5.49 -14.37
C LEU A 43 10.34 -6.77 -15.19
N THR A 44 11.28 -7.68 -14.97
CA THR A 44 11.27 -9.02 -15.55
C THR A 44 10.13 -9.85 -14.98
N ARG A 45 9.78 -10.94 -15.67
CA ARG A 45 8.76 -11.89 -15.18
C ARG A 45 9.18 -12.51 -13.85
N HIS A 46 10.47 -12.81 -13.70
CA HIS A 46 11.03 -13.35 -12.46
C HIS A 46 10.86 -12.36 -11.29
N GLN A 47 11.26 -11.09 -11.46
CA GLN A 47 11.09 -10.05 -10.43
C GLN A 47 9.63 -9.90 -9.97
N LYS A 48 8.68 -9.89 -10.92
CA LYS A 48 7.25 -9.83 -10.59
C LYS A 48 6.79 -11.04 -9.77
N LYS A 49 7.23 -12.24 -10.14
CA LYS A 49 6.92 -13.48 -9.40
C LYS A 49 7.50 -13.42 -7.99
N THR A 50 8.74 -12.96 -7.83
CA THR A 50 9.40 -12.81 -6.53
C THR A 50 8.66 -11.84 -5.62
N ILE A 51 8.28 -10.64 -6.12
CA ILE A 51 7.44 -9.68 -5.37
C ILE A 51 6.11 -10.30 -4.95
N ALA A 52 5.41 -10.93 -5.90
CA ALA A 52 4.10 -11.52 -5.64
C ALA A 52 4.17 -12.65 -4.61
N THR A 53 5.25 -13.44 -4.62
CA THR A 53 5.48 -14.53 -3.66
C THR A 53 5.78 -13.97 -2.28
N HIS A 54 6.70 -13.00 -2.19
CA HIS A 54 7.09 -12.37 -0.92
C HIS A 54 5.88 -11.77 -0.19
N PHE A 55 5.07 -10.94 -0.85
CA PHE A 55 3.91 -10.34 -0.18
C PHE A 55 2.75 -11.30 0.07
N ARG A 56 2.64 -12.37 -0.71
CA ARG A 56 1.63 -13.40 -0.45
C ARG A 56 1.89 -14.09 0.88
N LEU A 57 3.15 -14.34 1.23
CA LEU A 57 3.54 -14.87 2.54
C LEU A 57 3.15 -13.91 3.68
N LEU A 58 3.18 -12.61 3.41
CA LEU A 58 2.74 -11.56 4.36
C LEU A 58 1.20 -11.31 4.34
N GLY A 59 0.43 -12.12 3.61
CA GLY A 59 -1.03 -11.96 3.48
C GLY A 59 -1.46 -10.74 2.66
N ILE A 60 -0.55 -10.10 1.93
CA ILE A 60 -0.82 -8.91 1.11
C ILE A 60 -0.99 -9.33 -0.36
N LYS A 61 -2.11 -8.92 -0.95
CA LYS A 61 -2.45 -9.21 -2.35
C LYS A 61 -2.48 -7.92 -3.17
N ASN A 62 -2.33 -8.05 -4.49
CA ASN A 62 -2.49 -6.97 -5.48
C ASN A 62 -1.51 -5.80 -5.32
N VAL A 63 -0.25 -6.12 -5.05
CA VAL A 63 0.84 -5.14 -4.91
C VAL A 63 1.15 -4.47 -6.25
N SER A 64 1.35 -3.15 -6.23
CA SER A 64 1.67 -2.39 -7.43
C SER A 64 3.14 -2.56 -7.80
N TYR A 65 3.40 -3.16 -8.96
CA TYR A 65 4.75 -3.26 -9.53
C TYR A 65 5.34 -1.92 -9.97
N ARG A 66 4.53 -0.84 -10.01
CA ARG A 66 5.01 0.50 -10.37
C ARG A 66 6.02 1.03 -9.36
N TRP A 67 5.75 0.82 -8.08
CA TRP A 67 6.65 1.24 -7.01
C TRP A 67 8.02 0.56 -7.10
N TYR A 68 8.04 -0.74 -7.39
CA TYR A 68 9.28 -1.48 -7.62
C TYR A 68 10.04 -1.03 -8.86
N ARG A 69 9.33 -0.68 -9.94
CA ARG A 69 9.97 -0.09 -11.13
C ARG A 69 10.64 1.23 -10.80
N TYR A 70 9.94 2.11 -10.10
CA TYR A 70 10.47 3.39 -9.67
C TYR A 70 11.68 3.21 -8.75
N PHE A 71 11.55 2.38 -7.72
CA PHE A 71 12.63 2.06 -6.77
C PHE A 71 13.87 1.55 -7.50
N ALA A 72 13.72 0.57 -8.38
CA ALA A 72 14.86 0.00 -9.10
C ALA A 72 15.53 1.00 -10.06
N ALA A 73 14.76 1.90 -10.67
CA ALA A 73 15.31 2.96 -11.52
C ALA A 73 16.05 4.02 -10.70
N ASN A 74 15.55 4.39 -9.52
CA ASN A 74 16.13 5.44 -8.69
C ASN A 74 17.37 4.98 -7.91
N ASN A 75 17.42 3.69 -7.53
CA ASN A 75 18.50 3.15 -6.68
C ASN A 75 19.48 2.26 -7.46
N GLY A 76 19.25 2.02 -8.75
CA GLY A 76 20.08 1.13 -9.57
C GLY A 76 19.98 -0.37 -9.22
N MET A 77 19.22 -0.73 -8.18
CA MET A 77 19.09 -2.10 -7.70
C MET A 77 17.64 -2.53 -7.47
N PHE A 78 17.37 -3.82 -7.69
CA PHE A 78 16.09 -4.44 -7.34
C PHE A 78 16.19 -5.04 -5.95
N SER A 79 15.27 -4.66 -5.06
CA SER A 79 15.07 -5.32 -3.76
C SER A 79 13.62 -5.77 -3.65
N VAL A 80 13.40 -7.02 -3.20
CA VAL A 80 12.05 -7.53 -2.92
C VAL A 80 11.50 -6.98 -1.61
N GLU A 81 12.38 -6.67 -0.66
CA GLU A 81 12.06 -6.20 0.69
C GLU A 81 11.60 -4.74 0.73
N TYR A 82 11.82 -4.00 -0.35
CA TYR A 82 11.31 -2.65 -0.48
C TYR A 82 9.79 -2.63 -0.27
N VAL A 83 9.32 -1.77 0.63
CA VAL A 83 7.89 -1.62 0.93
C VAL A 83 7.31 -0.47 0.09
N PRO A 84 6.38 -0.74 -0.84
CA PRO A 84 5.66 0.30 -1.58
C PRO A 84 4.94 1.28 -0.66
N GLU A 85 5.00 2.58 -0.98
CA GLU A 85 4.36 3.62 -0.18
C GLU A 85 2.85 3.38 0.00
N ASP A 86 2.16 2.91 -1.05
CA ASP A 86 0.72 2.62 -0.95
C ASP A 86 0.41 1.51 0.06
N ILE A 87 1.30 0.54 0.22
CA ILE A 87 1.17 -0.51 1.24
C ILE A 87 1.50 0.06 2.61
N PHE A 88 2.60 0.81 2.74
CA PHE A 88 3.02 1.40 4.01
C PHE A 88 1.90 2.25 4.63
N TYR A 89 1.41 3.25 3.89
CA TYR A 89 0.41 4.20 4.40
C TYR A 89 -0.96 3.54 4.65
N ILE A 90 -1.36 2.55 3.86
CA ILE A 90 -2.69 1.90 4.01
C ILE A 90 -2.68 0.81 5.09
N LYS A 91 -1.59 0.05 5.23
CA LYS A 91 -1.55 -1.19 6.03
C LYS A 91 -0.65 -1.12 7.26
N MET A 92 0.45 -0.36 7.20
CA MET A 92 1.45 -0.34 8.28
C MET A 92 1.29 0.89 9.16
N GLN A 93 1.17 2.08 8.59
CA GLN A 93 1.08 3.33 9.35
C GLN A 93 -0.08 3.32 10.35
N THR A 94 -1.25 2.80 9.96
CA THR A 94 -2.40 2.71 10.87
C THR A 94 -2.17 1.76 12.04
N LYS A 95 -1.36 0.70 11.86
CA LYS A 95 -1.00 -0.23 12.94
C LYS A 95 0.06 0.38 13.84
N LEU A 96 1.10 0.98 13.27
CA LEU A 96 2.18 1.65 14.00
C LEU A 96 1.66 2.83 14.82
N ASN A 97 0.80 3.66 14.23
CA ASN A 97 0.23 4.79 14.96
C ASN A 97 -0.71 4.34 16.08
N ARG A 98 -1.37 3.17 15.94
CA ARG A 98 -2.21 2.61 17.00
C ARG A 98 -1.38 2.08 18.16
N SER A 99 -0.23 1.43 17.91
CA SER A 99 0.66 1.01 18.98
C SER A 99 1.23 2.22 19.72
N ILE A 100 1.74 3.22 18.99
CA ILE A 100 2.26 4.45 19.59
C ILE A 100 1.20 5.20 20.42
N PHE A 101 -0.03 5.29 19.93
CA PHE A 101 -1.11 5.95 20.69
C PHE A 101 -1.53 5.20 21.95
N VAL A 102 -1.50 3.86 21.91
CA VAL A 102 -1.80 3.05 23.10
C VAL A 102 -0.65 3.18 24.09
N ASP A 103 0.59 3.05 23.65
CA ASP A 103 1.75 3.17 24.53
C ASP A 103 1.85 4.58 25.16
N ALA A 104 1.48 5.64 24.45
CA ALA A 104 1.46 7.00 24.98
C ALA A 104 0.28 7.32 25.92
N LEU A 105 -0.78 6.50 25.95
CA LEU A 105 -1.92 6.66 26.86
C LEU A 105 -1.78 5.84 28.15
N TRP A 106 -0.90 4.84 28.15
CA TRP A 106 -0.73 3.89 29.25
C TRP A 106 0.71 3.84 29.78
N GLY A 107 1.62 4.64 29.22
CA GLY A 107 3.01 4.80 29.65
C GLY A 107 3.25 6.07 30.44
#